data_AF-A0A4S2HIZ3-F1
#
_entry.id   AF-A0A4S2HIZ3-F1
#
_cell.length_a   1.000
_cell.length_b   1.000
_cell.length_c   1.000
_cell.angle_alpha   90.00
_cell.angle_beta   90.00
_cell.angle_gamma   90.00
#
_symmetry.space_group_name_H-M   'P 1'
#
loop_
_entity.id
_entity.type
_entity.pdbx_description
1 polymer ?
#
loop_
_entity_poly.entity_id
_entity_poly.type
_entity_poly.pdbx_seq_one_letter_code
_entity_poly.pdbx_strand_id
1 'polypeptide(L)'
;MEEKKEMKKRKKEFKRARRKATRPWKFLTWFSLPFAVILIAATAVTSMFDNSFSIFVGGTFNHLENRDDSAVYYEADFASKEEMVHYGLKLCQQVEAEGAALLMNENNALPLAKGSKVSCFSNSSVNLVYGGTGSGNIDASTANTLKGALENAGFEVNAALWDFYVNDASEYARKVAGMVATEGAKVSECPWEKYTDAAINSAADYGDAAIVTFSRVGGEGADLDV
;
A
#
# COMPACT_ATOMS: atom_id res chain seq x y z
N MET A 1 75.61 -7.37 -33.61
CA MET A 1 74.17 -7.28 -33.99
C MET A 1 73.30 -8.28 -33.23
N GLU A 2 73.85 -9.43 -32.85
CA GLU A 2 73.16 -10.56 -32.23
C GLU A 2 72.79 -10.33 -30.75
N GLU A 3 73.71 -9.75 -29.98
CA GLU A 3 73.51 -9.38 -28.57
C GLU A 3 72.33 -8.38 -28.37
N LYS A 4 72.16 -7.44 -29.30
CA LYS A 4 70.99 -6.53 -29.32
C LYS A 4 69.67 -7.25 -29.62
N LYS A 5 69.69 -8.34 -30.41
CA LYS A 5 68.51 -9.17 -30.69
C LYS A 5 68.15 -10.03 -29.47
N GLU A 6 69.15 -10.59 -28.79
CA GLU A 6 68.97 -11.40 -27.60
C GLU A 6 68.45 -10.57 -26.40
N MET A 7 69.01 -9.38 -26.18
CA MET A 7 68.51 -8.43 -25.18
C MET A 7 67.05 -8.03 -25.44
N LYS A 8 66.66 -7.82 -26.71
CA LYS A 8 65.27 -7.55 -27.11
C LYS A 8 64.35 -8.76 -26.81
N LYS A 9 64.83 -10.00 -27.04
CA LYS A 9 64.09 -11.23 -26.75
C LYS A 9 63.86 -11.42 -25.24
N ARG A 10 64.92 -11.27 -24.43
CA ARG A 10 64.82 -11.30 -22.95
C ARG A 10 63.91 -10.21 -22.39
N LYS A 11 63.96 -8.99 -22.92
CA LYS A 11 63.01 -7.92 -22.55
C LYS A 11 61.56 -8.26 -22.91
N LYS A 12 61.31 -8.94 -24.03
CA LYS A 12 59.97 -9.36 -24.46
C LYS A 12 59.41 -10.49 -23.59
N GLU A 13 60.25 -11.45 -23.22
CA GLU A 13 59.91 -12.55 -22.30
C GLU A 13 59.64 -12.02 -20.89
N PHE A 14 60.49 -11.14 -20.36
CA PHE A 14 60.24 -10.45 -19.10
C PHE A 14 58.93 -9.66 -19.10
N LYS A 15 58.64 -8.91 -20.17
CA LYS A 15 57.35 -8.19 -20.30
C LYS A 15 56.15 -9.14 -20.36
N ARG A 16 56.28 -10.32 -21.00
CA ARG A 16 55.23 -11.36 -21.04
C ARG A 16 55.01 -12.00 -19.68
N ALA A 17 56.09 -12.38 -18.98
CA ALA A 17 56.03 -12.92 -17.63
C ALA A 17 55.42 -11.90 -16.65
N ARG A 18 55.87 -10.64 -16.70
CA ARG A 18 55.32 -9.54 -15.90
C ARG A 18 53.84 -9.29 -16.19
N ARG A 19 53.41 -9.33 -17.46
CA ARG A 19 51.98 -9.21 -17.82
C ARG A 19 51.15 -10.39 -17.31
N LYS A 20 51.65 -11.63 -17.37
CA LYS A 20 50.95 -12.80 -16.81
C LYS A 20 50.84 -12.71 -15.29
N ALA A 21 51.89 -12.26 -14.59
CA ALA A 21 51.89 -12.08 -13.15
C ALA A 21 50.99 -10.91 -12.67
N THR A 22 50.94 -9.80 -13.42
CA THR A 22 50.19 -8.59 -13.01
C THR A 22 48.74 -8.54 -13.51
N ARG A 23 48.35 -9.34 -14.51
CA ARG A 23 46.98 -9.39 -15.04
C ARG A 23 45.93 -9.79 -13.99
N PRO A 24 46.12 -10.85 -13.19
CA PRO A 24 45.16 -11.24 -12.15
C PRO A 24 45.00 -10.15 -11.09
N TRP A 25 46.11 -9.52 -10.68
CA TRP A 25 46.11 -8.44 -9.71
C TRP A 25 45.35 -7.21 -10.22
N LYS A 26 45.58 -6.82 -11.48
CA LYS A 26 44.84 -5.71 -12.10
C LYS A 26 43.35 -6.02 -12.21
N PHE A 27 43.00 -7.25 -12.62
CA PHE A 27 41.61 -7.69 -12.65
C PHE A 27 40.99 -7.60 -11.25
N LEU A 28 41.68 -8.14 -10.24
CA LEU A 28 41.23 -8.08 -8.85
C LEU A 28 41.00 -6.64 -8.38
N THR A 29 41.91 -5.70 -8.67
CA THR A 29 41.73 -4.29 -8.24
C THR A 29 40.57 -3.60 -8.96
N TRP A 30 40.40 -3.89 -10.24
CA TRP A 30 39.31 -3.30 -11.06
C TRP A 30 37.93 -3.79 -10.63
N PHE A 31 37.83 -4.98 -10.05
CA PHE A 31 36.57 -5.51 -9.50
C PHE A 31 36.39 -5.21 -8.01
N SER A 32 37.47 -5.24 -7.23
CA SER A 32 37.39 -5.04 -5.78
C SER A 32 37.01 -3.61 -5.42
N LEU A 33 37.48 -2.61 -6.18
CA LEU A 33 37.20 -1.20 -5.87
C LEU A 33 35.72 -0.85 -6.07
N PRO A 34 35.08 -1.13 -7.23
CA PRO A 34 33.64 -0.92 -7.39
C PRO A 34 32.82 -1.75 -6.41
N PHE A 35 33.22 -2.99 -6.16
CA PHE A 35 32.52 -3.85 -5.21
C PHE A 35 32.59 -3.29 -3.78
N ALA A 36 33.75 -2.78 -3.34
CA ALA A 36 33.88 -2.12 -2.04
C ALA A 36 33.02 -0.86 -1.94
N VAL A 37 32.94 -0.05 -3.00
CA VAL A 37 32.06 1.13 -3.03
C VAL A 37 30.59 0.73 -2.93
N ILE A 38 30.17 -0.30 -3.66
CA ILE A 38 28.80 -0.85 -3.57
C ILE A 38 28.52 -1.34 -2.15
N LEU A 39 29.45 -2.08 -1.54
CA LEU A 39 29.28 -2.56 -0.18
C LEU A 39 29.20 -1.42 0.84
N ILE A 40 30.02 -0.38 0.73
CA ILE A 40 29.94 0.79 1.62
C ILE A 40 28.58 1.48 1.48
N ALA A 41 28.11 1.69 0.26
CA ALA A 41 26.80 2.27 0.01
C ALA A 41 25.68 1.37 0.56
N ALA A 42 25.77 0.05 0.35
CA ALA A 42 24.82 -0.91 0.89
C ALA A 42 24.81 -0.87 2.42
N THR A 43 25.97 -0.87 3.08
CA THR A 43 26.08 -0.77 4.55
C THR A 43 25.44 0.52 5.08
N ALA A 44 25.71 1.66 4.42
CA ALA A 44 25.10 2.93 4.81
C ALA A 44 23.58 2.88 4.70
N VAL A 45 23.05 2.36 3.58
CA VAL A 45 21.60 2.18 3.37
C VAL A 45 21.01 1.22 4.40
N THR A 46 21.62 0.04 4.63
CA THR A 46 21.11 -0.92 5.61
C THR A 46 21.15 -0.36 7.02
N SER A 47 22.17 0.43 7.39
CA SER A 47 22.22 1.07 8.71
C SER A 47 21.20 2.19 8.88
N MET A 48 20.89 2.92 7.79
CA MET A 48 19.89 3.99 7.82
C MET A 48 18.47 3.42 7.97
N PHE A 49 18.22 2.25 7.40
CA PHE A 49 16.92 1.56 7.42
C PHE A 49 16.95 0.28 8.25
N ASP A 50 17.81 0.19 9.26
CA ASP A 50 18.05 -1.04 10.03
C ASP A 50 16.75 -1.58 10.64
N ASN A 51 15.89 -0.67 11.12
CA ASN A 51 14.55 -0.99 11.61
C ASN A 51 13.65 -1.59 10.52
N SER A 52 13.64 -1.02 9.31
CA SER A 52 12.81 -1.53 8.21
C SER A 52 13.30 -2.88 7.70
N PHE A 53 14.63 -3.05 7.59
CA PHE A 53 15.23 -4.31 7.16
C PHE A 53 15.00 -5.42 8.16
N SER A 54 15.15 -5.14 9.47
CA SER A 54 14.88 -6.12 10.53
C SER A 54 13.41 -6.56 10.59
N ILE A 55 12.43 -5.66 10.38
CA ILE A 55 11.02 -6.04 10.18
C ILE A 55 10.89 -7.03 9.02
N PHE A 56 11.50 -6.72 7.86
CA PHE A 56 11.37 -7.52 6.65
C PHE A 56 11.99 -8.92 6.78
N VAL A 57 13.15 -9.06 7.43
CA VAL A 57 13.84 -10.35 7.61
C VAL A 57 13.37 -11.13 8.84
N GLY A 58 12.37 -10.63 9.59
CA GLY A 58 11.85 -11.27 10.80
C GLY A 58 12.79 -11.20 12.01
N GLY A 59 13.67 -10.20 12.05
CA GLY A 59 14.54 -9.91 13.18
C GLY A 59 13.77 -9.32 14.36
N THR A 60 14.29 -9.50 15.58
CA THR A 60 13.74 -8.91 16.80
C THR A 60 14.54 -7.66 17.19
N PHE A 61 13.86 -6.53 17.43
CA PHE A 61 14.46 -5.22 17.75
C PHE A 61 15.12 -5.14 19.12
N ASN A 62 14.72 -6.02 20.04
CA ASN A 62 15.08 -5.92 21.45
C ASN A 62 16.20 -6.91 21.78
N HIS A 63 17.33 -6.40 22.25
CA HIS A 63 18.33 -7.21 22.95
C HIS A 63 17.77 -7.49 24.36
N LEU A 64 17.19 -8.67 24.55
CA LEU A 64 16.68 -9.10 25.85
C LEU A 64 17.86 -9.45 26.77
N GLU A 65 18.23 -8.54 27.68
CA GLU A 65 19.35 -8.74 28.63
C GLU A 65 19.11 -9.91 29.61
N ASN A 66 17.85 -10.32 29.81
CA ASN A 66 17.46 -11.44 30.66
C ASN A 66 16.42 -12.33 29.96
N ARG A 67 16.80 -12.89 28.81
CA ARG A 67 15.93 -13.80 28.06
C ARG A 67 15.69 -15.07 28.87
N ASP A 68 14.46 -15.23 29.34
CA ASP A 68 13.95 -16.48 29.89
C ASP A 68 13.04 -17.13 28.84
N ASP A 69 13.49 -18.25 28.26
CA ASP A 69 12.73 -18.97 27.23
C ASP A 69 11.45 -19.61 27.78
N SER A 70 11.26 -19.62 29.11
CA SER A 70 10.04 -20.06 29.78
C SER A 70 9.15 -18.92 30.27
N ALA A 71 9.58 -17.66 30.14
CA ALA A 71 8.80 -16.52 30.59
C ALA A 71 7.62 -16.25 29.64
N VAL A 72 6.41 -16.43 30.16
CA VAL A 72 5.19 -15.91 29.57
C VAL A 72 5.01 -14.49 30.10
N TYR A 73 5.49 -13.50 29.35
CA TYR A 73 5.37 -12.09 29.76
C TYR A 73 3.93 -11.56 29.63
N TYR A 74 3.14 -12.16 28.73
CA TYR A 74 1.73 -11.88 28.52
C TYR A 74 1.02 -13.19 28.20
N GLU A 75 0.09 -13.61 29.05
CA GLU A 75 -0.85 -14.69 28.70
C GLU A 75 -1.79 -14.17 27.62
N ALA A 76 -2.09 -15.01 26.62
CA ALA A 76 -3.03 -14.61 25.57
C ALA A 76 -4.44 -14.58 26.14
N ASP A 77 -5.13 -13.45 26.01
CA ASP A 77 -6.54 -13.30 26.41
C ASP A 77 -7.51 -14.13 25.56
N PHE A 78 -7.03 -14.71 24.45
CA PHE A 78 -7.82 -15.45 23.47
C PHE A 78 -7.32 -16.89 23.33
N ALA A 79 -8.24 -17.84 23.13
CA ALA A 79 -7.91 -19.25 22.98
C ALA A 79 -7.30 -19.56 21.60
N SER A 80 -7.51 -18.70 20.60
CA SER A 80 -6.90 -18.83 19.28
C SER A 80 -6.71 -17.49 18.57
N LYS A 81 -5.89 -17.48 17.52
CA LYS A 81 -5.68 -16.30 16.67
C LYS A 81 -6.97 -15.88 15.97
N GLU A 82 -7.78 -16.85 15.55
CA GLU A 82 -9.06 -16.62 14.88
C GLU A 82 -10.05 -15.93 15.82
N GLU A 83 -10.10 -16.35 17.10
CA GLU A 83 -10.93 -15.70 18.12
C GLU A 83 -10.50 -14.24 18.34
N MET A 84 -9.19 -13.99 18.49
CA MET A 84 -8.63 -12.65 18.62
C MET A 84 -9.00 -11.75 17.42
N VAL A 85 -8.86 -12.26 16.19
CA VAL A 85 -9.23 -11.51 14.97
C VAL A 85 -10.73 -11.21 14.94
N HIS A 86 -11.58 -12.18 15.26
CA HIS A 86 -13.03 -11.98 15.27
C HIS A 86 -13.46 -10.96 16.33
N TYR A 87 -12.85 -11.02 17.52
CA TYR A 87 -13.06 -10.02 18.56
C TYR A 87 -12.64 -8.63 18.08
N GLY A 88 -11.45 -8.52 17.49
CA GLY A 88 -10.95 -7.26 16.91
C GLY A 88 -11.88 -6.68 15.86
N LEU A 89 -12.39 -7.51 14.93
CA LEU A 89 -13.35 -7.07 13.90
C LEU A 89 -14.65 -6.54 14.51
N LYS A 90 -15.20 -7.21 15.51
CA LYS A 90 -16.41 -6.73 16.22
C LYS A 90 -16.17 -5.42 16.94
N LEU A 91 -15.02 -5.29 17.60
CA LEU A 91 -14.65 -4.05 18.27
C LEU A 91 -14.52 -2.89 17.27
N CYS A 92 -13.83 -3.11 16.15
CA CYS A 92 -13.72 -2.12 15.08
C CYS A 92 -15.10 -1.70 14.53
N GLN A 93 -16.02 -2.65 14.30
CA GLN A 93 -17.38 -2.35 13.88
C GLN A 93 -18.14 -1.49 14.89
N GLN A 94 -17.99 -1.78 16.19
CA GLN A 94 -18.60 -0.97 17.24
C GLN A 94 -18.02 0.46 17.26
N VAL A 95 -16.69 0.58 17.20
CA VAL A 95 -16.01 1.88 17.19
C VAL A 95 -16.41 2.70 15.95
N GLU A 96 -16.50 2.08 14.78
CA GLU A 96 -16.99 2.73 13.56
C GLU A 96 -18.43 3.23 13.72
N ALA A 97 -19.32 2.40 14.25
CA ALA A 97 -20.72 2.75 14.46
C ALA A 97 -20.91 3.90 15.47
N GLU A 98 -20.11 3.93 16.55
CA GLU A 98 -20.13 4.99 17.56
C GLU A 98 -19.42 6.27 17.10
N GLY A 99 -18.45 6.16 16.17
CA GLY A 99 -17.69 7.28 15.63
C GLY A 99 -18.39 8.03 14.50
N ALA A 100 -19.40 7.44 13.86
CA ALA A 100 -20.15 8.07 12.78
C ALA A 100 -20.96 9.28 13.28
N ALA A 101 -20.75 10.45 12.68
CA ALA A 101 -21.45 11.68 13.05
C ALA A 101 -22.54 12.04 12.03
N LEU A 102 -23.80 12.01 12.46
CA LEU A 102 -24.94 12.47 11.66
C LEU A 102 -25.07 14.00 11.76
N LEU A 103 -24.75 14.69 10.67
CA LEU A 103 -24.79 16.16 10.62
C LEU A 103 -26.16 16.72 10.25
N MET A 104 -26.92 16.00 9.44
CA MET A 104 -28.21 16.43 8.91
C MET A 104 -29.11 15.22 8.64
N ASN A 105 -30.38 15.32 9.03
CA ASN A 105 -31.42 14.33 8.71
C ASN A 105 -32.77 15.02 8.58
N GLU A 106 -33.09 15.45 7.37
CA GLU A 106 -34.40 16.03 7.05
C GLU A 106 -35.37 14.97 6.54
N ASN A 107 -36.66 15.19 6.75
CA ASN A 107 -37.75 14.33 6.26
C ASN A 107 -37.66 12.86 6.70
N ASN A 108 -36.97 12.57 7.81
CA ASN A 108 -36.68 11.21 8.25
C ASN A 108 -36.00 10.38 7.14
N ALA A 109 -35.08 10.98 6.39
CA ALA A 109 -34.33 10.29 5.34
C ALA A 109 -33.56 9.07 5.86
N LEU A 110 -33.08 9.13 7.12
CA LEU A 110 -32.48 8.00 7.83
C LEU A 110 -33.26 7.66 9.11
N PRO A 111 -33.31 6.37 9.51
CA PRO A 111 -32.69 5.20 8.85
C PRO A 111 -33.48 4.75 7.61
N LEU A 112 -32.77 4.14 6.65
CA LEU A 112 -33.41 3.53 5.48
C LEU A 112 -34.27 2.32 5.88
N ALA A 113 -35.35 2.10 5.14
CA ALA A 113 -36.18 0.92 5.35
C ALA A 113 -35.42 -0.35 4.91
N LYS A 114 -35.63 -1.44 5.64
CA LYS A 114 -35.04 -2.73 5.27
C LYS A 114 -35.52 -3.15 3.88
N GLY A 115 -34.61 -3.61 3.03
CA GLY A 115 -34.93 -3.99 1.65
C GLY A 115 -35.03 -2.81 0.68
N SER A 116 -34.71 -1.58 1.11
CA SER A 116 -34.65 -0.43 0.20
C SER A 116 -33.68 -0.68 -0.95
N LYS A 117 -34.10 -0.24 -2.14
CA LYS A 117 -33.33 -0.24 -3.38
C LYS A 117 -32.56 1.06 -3.48
N VAL A 118 -31.23 0.96 -3.48
CA VAL A 118 -30.35 2.13 -3.37
C VAL A 118 -29.42 2.26 -4.57
N SER A 119 -29.16 3.50 -4.97
CA SER A 119 -28.17 3.83 -5.99
C SER A 119 -26.96 4.51 -5.35
N CYS A 120 -25.78 3.90 -5.47
CA CYS A 120 -24.52 4.47 -4.99
C CYS A 120 -23.89 5.35 -6.06
N PHE A 121 -23.84 6.65 -5.79
CA PHE A 121 -23.18 7.65 -6.60
C PHE A 121 -21.81 7.99 -6.03
N SER A 122 -21.02 8.60 -6.90
CA SER A 122 -19.59 8.86 -6.77
C SER A 122 -18.71 7.68 -7.06
N ASN A 123 -17.62 7.94 -7.77
CA ASN A 123 -16.50 7.01 -7.89
C ASN A 123 -15.88 6.63 -6.54
N SER A 124 -16.09 7.44 -5.48
CA SER A 124 -15.70 7.09 -4.11
C SER A 124 -16.51 5.94 -3.53
N SER A 125 -17.71 5.66 -4.05
CA SER A 125 -18.56 4.56 -3.56
C SER A 125 -17.95 3.17 -3.85
N VAL A 126 -17.26 3.02 -4.99
CA VAL A 126 -16.56 1.79 -5.38
C VAL A 126 -15.09 1.79 -4.94
N ASN A 127 -14.54 2.96 -4.58
CA ASN A 127 -13.16 3.16 -4.13
C ASN A 127 -13.12 3.74 -2.71
N LEU A 128 -13.69 3.05 -1.72
CA LEU A 128 -13.71 3.52 -0.32
C LEU A 128 -12.31 3.79 0.23
N VAL A 129 -12.21 4.78 1.12
CA VAL A 129 -10.97 5.07 1.87
C VAL A 129 -11.09 4.40 3.24
N TYR A 130 -10.35 3.30 3.43
CA TYR A 130 -10.31 2.57 4.70
C TYR A 130 -9.25 3.10 5.67
N GLY A 131 -8.36 3.98 5.22
CA GLY A 131 -7.29 4.55 6.01
C GLY A 131 -6.50 5.62 5.25
N GLY A 132 -5.64 6.33 5.98
CA GLY A 132 -4.70 7.29 5.40
C GLY A 132 -3.43 6.61 4.82
N THR A 133 -2.53 7.42 4.26
CA THR A 133 -1.23 6.94 3.76
C THR A 133 -0.12 7.07 4.81
N GLY A 134 1.07 6.55 4.50
CA GLY A 134 2.23 6.62 5.40
C GLY A 134 2.33 5.42 6.35
N SER A 135 2.97 5.61 7.51
CA SER A 135 3.24 4.52 8.47
C SER A 135 2.00 3.84 9.05
N GLY A 136 0.86 4.54 9.07
CA GLY A 136 -0.43 4.03 9.54
C GLY A 136 -1.29 3.35 8.46
N ASN A 137 -0.78 3.15 7.24
CA ASN A 137 -1.53 2.49 6.18
C ASN A 137 -1.72 0.99 6.48
N ILE A 138 -2.82 0.42 6.00
CA ILE A 138 -3.21 -0.97 6.21
C ILE A 138 -3.38 -1.71 4.88
N ASP A 139 -3.27 -3.04 4.92
CA ASP A 139 -3.75 -3.87 3.82
C ASP A 139 -5.27 -4.01 3.90
N ALA A 140 -5.98 -3.36 2.97
CA ALA A 140 -7.44 -3.38 2.86
C ALA A 140 -7.96 -4.39 1.82
N SER A 141 -7.11 -5.30 1.31
CA SER A 141 -7.50 -6.26 0.27
C SER A 141 -8.64 -7.21 0.68
N THR A 142 -8.82 -7.44 1.97
CA THR A 142 -9.91 -8.25 2.54
C THR A 142 -11.07 -7.41 3.07
N ALA A 143 -11.02 -6.08 2.93
CA ALA A 143 -12.10 -5.21 3.39
C ALA A 143 -13.34 -5.38 2.51
N ASN A 144 -14.52 -5.29 3.12
CA ASN A 144 -15.78 -5.37 2.40
C ASN A 144 -16.04 -4.08 1.63
N THR A 145 -16.57 -4.16 0.41
CA THR A 145 -16.95 -2.98 -0.39
C THR A 145 -18.21 -2.32 0.18
N LEU A 146 -18.48 -1.05 -0.19
CA LEU A 146 -19.73 -0.39 0.19
C LEU A 146 -20.96 -1.20 -0.26
N LYS A 147 -20.93 -1.70 -1.51
CA LYS A 147 -21.98 -2.57 -2.04
C LYS A 147 -22.17 -3.82 -1.19
N GLY A 148 -21.08 -4.54 -0.91
CA GLY A 148 -21.16 -5.75 -0.09
C GLY A 148 -21.62 -5.48 1.35
N ALA A 149 -21.27 -4.32 1.93
CA ALA A 149 -21.76 -3.92 3.25
C ALA A 149 -23.26 -3.61 3.23
N LEU A 150 -23.75 -2.90 2.21
CA LEU A 150 -25.17 -2.61 2.01
C LEU A 150 -25.99 -3.88 1.76
N GLU A 151 -25.50 -4.79 0.92
CA GLU A 151 -26.13 -6.07 0.66
C GLU A 151 -26.19 -6.95 1.91
N ASN A 152 -25.12 -6.99 2.72
CA ASN A 152 -25.11 -7.68 4.01
C ASN A 152 -26.11 -7.07 5.01
N ALA A 153 -26.34 -5.75 4.93
CA ALA A 153 -27.38 -5.07 5.73
C ALA A 153 -28.81 -5.29 5.19
N GLY A 154 -28.96 -5.95 4.03
CA GLY A 154 -30.24 -6.31 3.42
C GLY A 154 -30.81 -5.26 2.48
N PHE A 155 -29.97 -4.39 1.91
CA PHE A 155 -30.35 -3.46 0.84
C PHE A 155 -30.11 -4.08 -0.54
N GLU A 156 -30.86 -3.63 -1.54
CA GLU A 156 -30.64 -3.99 -2.94
C GLU A 156 -29.87 -2.85 -3.63
N VAL A 157 -28.66 -3.13 -4.12
CA VAL A 157 -27.78 -2.10 -4.71
C VAL A 157 -27.91 -2.09 -6.23
N ASN A 158 -28.06 -0.90 -6.81
CA ASN A 158 -28.10 -0.71 -8.25
C ASN A 158 -26.82 -1.20 -8.94
N ALA A 159 -26.88 -2.40 -9.52
CA ALA A 159 -25.74 -3.04 -10.17
C ALA A 159 -25.26 -2.27 -11.41
N ALA A 160 -26.16 -1.70 -12.22
CA ALA A 160 -25.78 -1.01 -13.44
C ALA A 160 -24.96 0.25 -13.15
N LEU A 161 -25.38 1.04 -12.16
CA LEU A 161 -24.62 2.22 -11.73
C LEU A 161 -23.30 1.82 -11.05
N TRP A 162 -23.31 0.76 -10.24
CA TRP A 162 -22.09 0.26 -9.61
C TRP A 162 -21.05 -0.20 -10.65
N ASP A 163 -21.47 -1.00 -11.63
CA ASP A 163 -20.60 -1.56 -12.67
C ASP A 163 -20.08 -0.47 -13.61
N PHE A 164 -20.86 0.59 -13.85
CA PHE A 164 -20.36 1.78 -14.55
C PHE A 164 -19.16 2.39 -13.82
N TYR A 165 -19.22 2.57 -12.50
CA TYR A 165 -18.09 3.12 -11.75
C TYR A 165 -16.88 2.19 -11.70
N VAL A 166 -17.11 0.88 -11.53
CA VAL A 166 -16.02 -0.11 -11.48
C VAL A 166 -15.29 -0.20 -12.82
N ASN A 167 -16.00 -0.09 -13.94
CA ASN A 167 -15.44 -0.36 -15.26
C ASN A 167 -15.26 0.90 -16.10
N ASP A 168 -16.35 1.60 -16.43
CA ASP A 168 -16.35 2.69 -17.40
C ASP A 168 -15.74 3.98 -16.83
N ALA A 169 -15.95 4.23 -15.53
CA ALA A 169 -15.42 5.40 -14.83
C ALA A 169 -14.13 5.11 -14.03
N SER A 170 -13.52 3.94 -14.21
CA SER A 170 -12.37 3.52 -13.41
C SER A 170 -11.15 4.45 -13.55
N GLU A 171 -11.01 5.13 -14.69
CA GLU A 171 -9.93 6.10 -14.93
C GLU A 171 -9.99 7.31 -14.00
N TYR A 172 -11.16 7.60 -13.44
CA TYR A 172 -11.36 8.68 -12.48
C TYR A 172 -11.03 8.25 -11.05
N ALA A 173 -10.64 6.99 -10.81
CA ALA A 173 -10.21 6.52 -9.50
C ALA A 173 -9.08 7.37 -8.93
N ARG A 174 -9.17 7.66 -7.62
CA ARG A 174 -8.04 8.24 -6.89
C ARG A 174 -6.83 7.35 -7.08
N LYS A 175 -5.69 7.96 -7.42
CA LYS A 175 -4.42 7.23 -7.46
C LYS A 175 -4.03 6.83 -6.04
N VAL A 176 -3.60 5.59 -5.88
CA VAL A 176 -3.10 5.09 -4.60
C VAL A 176 -1.76 5.79 -4.32
N ALA A 177 -1.72 6.59 -3.26
CA ALA A 177 -0.48 7.13 -2.74
C ALA A 177 0.16 6.10 -1.79
N GLY A 178 1.45 5.84 -1.99
CA GLY A 178 2.23 4.88 -1.19
C GLY A 178 2.68 5.47 0.15
N MET A 179 4.00 5.62 0.34
CA MET A 179 4.55 6.15 1.60
C MET A 179 4.36 7.66 1.78
N VAL A 180 4.19 8.42 0.69
CA VAL A 180 4.01 9.87 0.72
C VAL A 180 2.77 10.22 -0.09
N ALA A 181 1.88 11.03 0.48
CA ALA A 181 0.71 11.52 -0.23
C ALA A 181 1.13 12.52 -1.32
N THR A 182 0.83 12.22 -2.58
CA THR A 182 1.13 13.10 -3.73
C THR A 182 -0.09 13.83 -4.28
N GLU A 183 -1.31 13.40 -3.94
CA GLU A 183 -2.57 13.97 -4.43
C GLU A 183 -3.69 13.94 -3.34
N GLY A 184 -3.32 14.01 -2.06
CA GLY A 184 -4.12 13.62 -0.86
C GLY A 184 -5.39 14.41 -0.51
N ALA A 185 -6.06 15.09 -1.44
CA ALA A 185 -7.21 15.93 -1.09
C ALA A 185 -8.35 15.97 -2.13
N LYS A 186 -8.29 15.16 -3.18
CA LYS A 186 -9.31 15.19 -4.24
C LYS A 186 -10.37 14.10 -4.06
N VAL A 187 -11.63 14.40 -4.37
CA VAL A 187 -12.69 13.35 -4.46
C VAL A 187 -12.34 12.37 -5.58
N SER A 188 -11.83 12.90 -6.69
CA SER A 188 -11.68 12.25 -8.00
C SER A 188 -13.00 11.63 -8.48
N GLU A 189 -13.90 12.50 -8.93
CA GLU A 189 -15.22 12.14 -9.45
C GLU A 189 -15.22 12.02 -10.97
N CYS A 190 -16.10 11.18 -11.51
CA CYS A 190 -16.43 11.12 -12.93
C CYS A 190 -17.27 12.34 -13.35
N PRO A 191 -16.87 13.11 -14.38
CA PRO A 191 -17.69 14.21 -14.88
C PRO A 191 -19.07 13.74 -15.35
N TRP A 192 -20.11 14.55 -15.11
CA TRP A 192 -21.50 14.16 -15.40
C TRP A 192 -21.73 13.79 -16.87
N GLU A 193 -21.06 14.49 -17.79
CA GLU A 193 -21.13 14.23 -19.23
C GLU A 193 -20.53 12.89 -19.68
N LYS A 194 -19.88 12.15 -18.78
CA LYS A 194 -19.27 10.84 -19.05
C LYS A 194 -20.16 9.68 -18.64
N TYR A 195 -21.23 9.94 -17.90
CA TYR A 195 -22.17 8.91 -17.53
C TYR A 195 -22.89 8.36 -18.75
N THR A 196 -23.07 7.05 -18.77
CA THR A 196 -23.91 6.43 -19.79
C THR A 196 -25.38 6.62 -19.44
N ASP A 197 -26.24 6.73 -20.45
CA ASP A 197 -27.69 6.78 -20.26
C ASP A 197 -28.19 5.56 -19.48
N ALA A 198 -27.58 4.39 -19.70
CA ALA A 198 -27.92 3.17 -18.97
C ALA A 198 -27.62 3.32 -17.46
N ALA A 199 -26.47 3.86 -17.09
CA ALA A 199 -26.09 4.08 -15.69
C ALA A 199 -27.04 5.09 -15.02
N ILE A 200 -27.30 6.25 -15.64
CA ILE A 200 -28.18 7.27 -15.07
C ILE A 200 -29.63 6.76 -14.97
N ASN A 201 -30.17 6.20 -16.05
CA ASN A 201 -31.58 5.80 -16.09
C ASN A 201 -31.88 4.63 -15.15
N SER A 202 -30.89 3.77 -14.86
CA SER A 202 -31.05 2.67 -13.90
C SER A 202 -31.44 3.14 -12.50
N ALA A 203 -31.07 4.38 -12.10
CA ALA A 203 -31.39 4.91 -10.78
C ALA A 203 -32.91 5.03 -10.54
N ALA A 204 -33.71 5.17 -11.60
CA ALA A 204 -35.17 5.24 -11.50
C ALA A 204 -35.77 3.94 -10.95
N ASP A 205 -35.16 2.78 -11.23
CA ASP A 205 -35.59 1.47 -10.72
C ASP A 205 -35.14 1.21 -9.27
N TYR A 206 -34.27 2.08 -8.74
CA TYR A 206 -33.69 2.04 -7.39
C TYR A 206 -33.96 3.37 -6.65
N GLY A 207 -35.22 3.79 -6.68
CA GLY A 207 -35.65 5.12 -6.25
C GLY A 207 -35.81 5.33 -4.75
N ASP A 208 -35.53 4.34 -3.89
CA ASP A 208 -35.75 4.49 -2.44
C ASP A 208 -34.70 5.41 -1.80
N ALA A 209 -33.44 5.33 -2.25
CA ALA A 209 -32.41 6.28 -1.84
C ALA A 209 -31.25 6.39 -2.83
N ALA A 210 -30.71 7.61 -2.95
CA ALA A 210 -29.41 7.86 -3.55
C ALA A 210 -28.37 8.07 -2.44
N ILE A 211 -27.29 7.28 -2.46
CA ILE A 211 -26.17 7.39 -1.52
C ILE A 211 -24.99 8.00 -2.29
N VAL A 212 -24.62 9.24 -1.97
CA VAL A 212 -23.47 9.91 -2.59
C VAL A 212 -22.29 9.88 -1.63
N THR A 213 -21.23 9.16 -1.99
CA THR A 213 -20.05 9.04 -1.13
C THR A 213 -19.02 10.09 -1.51
N PHE A 214 -18.53 10.88 -0.54
CA PHE A 214 -17.38 11.75 -0.76
C PHE A 214 -16.22 11.27 0.11
N SER A 215 -15.11 10.92 -0.52
CA SER A 215 -13.92 10.50 0.23
C SER A 215 -12.72 11.39 -0.05
N ARG A 216 -11.83 11.48 0.93
CA ARG A 216 -10.55 12.20 0.92
C ARG A 216 -9.54 11.36 1.68
N VAL A 217 -8.27 11.44 1.28
CA VAL A 217 -7.20 10.64 1.89
C VAL A 217 -6.05 11.53 2.32
N GLY A 218 -5.96 11.79 3.62
CA GLY A 218 -4.79 12.45 4.21
C GLY A 218 -3.67 11.45 4.50
N GLY A 219 -2.45 11.94 4.70
CA GLY A 219 -1.36 11.11 5.18
C GLY A 219 -0.02 11.83 5.26
N GLU A 220 1.02 11.08 5.60
CA GLU A 220 2.34 11.63 5.87
C GLU A 220 2.98 12.34 4.65
N GLY A 221 3.68 13.43 4.94
CA GLY A 221 4.51 14.14 3.98
C GLY A 221 3.78 15.13 3.06
N ALA A 222 2.46 15.30 3.20
CA ALA A 222 1.72 16.34 2.53
C ALA A 222 0.59 16.90 3.41
N ASP A 223 0.55 18.21 3.52
CA ASP A 223 -0.58 18.92 4.10
C ASP A 223 -1.70 19.08 3.07
N LEU A 224 -2.91 19.39 3.55
CA LEU A 224 -4.01 19.80 2.67
C LEU A 224 -3.72 21.19 2.10
N ASP A 225 -3.93 21.35 0.80
CA ASP A 225 -3.92 22.67 0.16
C ASP A 225 -5.03 23.55 0.77
N VAL A 226 -4.69 24.79 1.13
CA VAL A 226 -5.59 25.82 1.66
C VAL A 226 -6.38 26.54 0.58
#